data_AF-A0A2C1Y2H7-F1
#
_entry.id   AF-A0A2C1Y2H7-F1
#
_cell.length_a   1.000
_cell.length_b   1.000
_cell.length_c   1.000
_cell.angle_alpha   90.00
_cell.angle_beta   90.00
_cell.angle_gamma   90.00
#
_symmetry.space_group_name_H-M   'P 1'
#
loop_
_entity.id
_entity.type
_entity.pdbx_description
1 polymer ?
#
loop_
_entity_poly.entity_id
_entity_poly.type
_entity_poly.pdbx_seq_one_letter_code
_entity_poly.pdbx_strand_id
1 'polypeptide(L)' 'MNYRELGNTGIKISEVSFGTWAIGGAWGKTSDEEALKSLKFAMEQGVNLFDTSDVYGDGHSEELLAKATKGKEDQI' A
#
# COMPACT_ATOMS: atom_id res chain seq x y z
N MET A 1 0.02 -12.80 10.09
CA MET A 1 0.61 -12.61 8.75
C MET A 1 1.66 -13.68 8.51
N ASN A 2 1.73 -14.23 7.30
CA ASN A 2 2.85 -15.07 6.85
C ASN A 2 3.75 -14.25 5.92
N TYR A 3 5.05 -14.58 5.90
CA TYR A 3 6.05 -13.87 5.09
C TYR A 3 6.81 -14.81 4.16
N ARG A 4 7.13 -14.33 2.96
CA ARG A 4 7.94 -15.02 1.95
C ARG A 4 9.12 -14.16 1.54
N GLU A 5 10.15 -14.80 1.02
CA GLU A 5 11.27 -14.08 0.44
C GLU A 5 10.92 -13.56 -0.95
N LEU A 6 11.24 -12.30 -1.22
CA LEU A 6 11.10 -11.72 -2.55
C LEU A 6 12.26 -12.22 -3.43
N GLY A 7 12.01 -13.26 -4.21
CA GLY A 7 13.05 -13.89 -5.04
C GLY A 7 14.23 -14.36 -4.19
N ASN A 8 15.44 -13.92 -4.54
CA ASN A 8 16.69 -14.24 -3.83
C ASN A 8 17.29 -13.01 -3.12
N THR A 9 16.45 -12.06 -2.71
CA THR A 9 16.90 -10.77 -2.17
C THR A 9 17.17 -10.77 -0.67
N GLY A 10 16.75 -11.82 0.05
CA GLY A 10 16.71 -11.82 1.52
C GLY A 10 15.61 -10.96 2.14
N ILE A 11 14.88 -10.16 1.35
CA ILE A 11 13.77 -9.31 1.83
C ILE A 11 12.55 -10.18 2.10
N LYS A 12 11.98 -10.08 3.30
CA LYS A 12 10.75 -10.79 3.70
C LYS A 12 9.53 -9.89 3.50
N ILE A 13 8.65 -10.27 2.59
CA ILE A 13 7.39 -9.59 2.28
C ILE A 13 6.20 -10.42 2.74
N SER A 14 5.09 -9.76 3.08
CA SER A 14 3.83 -10.42 3.42
C SER A 14 3.30 -11.22 2.22
N GLU A 15 2.75 -12.41 2.46
CA GLU A 15 2.13 -13.23 1.40
C GLU A 15 0.94 -12.53 0.73
N VAL A 16 0.31 -11.59 1.45
CA VAL A 16 -0.77 -10.73 0.96
C VAL A 16 -0.24 -9.31 0.86
N SER A 17 -0.37 -8.68 -0.31
CA SER A 17 -0.09 -7.27 -0.55
C SER A 17 -1.38 -6.44 -0.56
N PHE A 18 -1.23 -5.12 -0.41
CA PHE A 18 -2.32 -4.18 -0.64
C PHE A 18 -2.15 -3.49 -1.99
N GLY A 19 -3.09 -3.73 -2.92
CA GLY A 19 -3.13 -3.04 -4.21
C GLY A 19 -3.84 -1.69 -4.12
N THR A 20 -3.25 -0.65 -4.70
CA THR A 20 -3.71 0.74 -4.53
C THR A 20 -4.53 1.31 -5.70
N TRP A 21 -4.78 0.52 -6.76
CA TRP A 21 -5.54 1.00 -7.93
C TRP A 21 -6.91 1.58 -7.57
N ALA A 22 -7.67 0.88 -6.72
CA ALA A 22 -9.01 1.30 -6.32
C ALA A 22 -9.00 2.64 -5.57
N ILE A 23 -8.01 2.87 -4.69
CA ILE A 23 -7.92 4.12 -3.92
C ILE A 23 -7.42 5.30 -4.77
N GLY A 24 -6.84 5.04 -5.95
CA GLY A 24 -6.48 6.07 -6.93
C GLY A 24 -7.68 6.74 -7.61
N GLY A 25 -8.93 6.31 -7.39
CA GLY A 25 -10.10 7.04 -7.89
C GLY A 25 -10.57 6.69 -9.31
N ALA A 26 -9.87 5.80 -10.01
CA ALA A 26 -10.26 5.36 -11.35
C ALA A 26 -11.48 4.39 -11.35
N TRP A 27 -11.79 3.78 -10.21
CA TRP A 27 -12.87 2.78 -10.05
C TRP A 27 -14.04 3.28 -9.21
N GLY A 28 -14.63 4.40 -9.64
CA GLY A 28 -15.80 4.98 -8.99
C GLY A 28 -15.44 5.95 -7.86
N LYS A 29 -16.39 6.22 -6.97
CA LYS A 29 -16.21 7.21 -5.91
C LYS A 29 -15.26 6.68 -4.84
N THR A 30 -14.19 7.42 -4.59
CA THR A 30 -13.22 7.16 -3.52
C THR A 30 -13.22 8.28 -2.49
N SER A 31 -12.74 7.96 -1.29
CA SER A 31 -12.50 8.91 -0.22
C SER A 31 -11.08 8.71 0.27
N ASP A 32 -10.28 9.78 0.25
CA ASP A 32 -8.90 9.76 0.76
C ASP A 32 -8.86 9.34 2.23
N GLU A 33 -9.87 9.75 3.02
CA GLU A 33 -9.95 9.38 4.43
C GLU A 33 -10.09 7.86 4.59
N GLU A 34 -10.96 7.23 3.81
CA GLU A 34 -11.16 5.77 3.84
C GLU A 34 -9.97 5.02 3.23
N ALA A 35 -9.33 5.59 2.20
CA ALA A 35 -8.09 5.05 1.65
C ALA A 35 -6.97 5.02 2.70
N LEU A 36 -6.76 6.13 3.42
CA LEU A 36 -5.75 6.23 4.48
C LEU A 36 -6.06 5.28 5.65
N LYS A 37 -7.34 5.15 6.04
CA LYS A 37 -7.76 4.15 7.04
C LYS A 37 -7.48 2.72 6.59
N SER A 38 -7.75 2.41 5.32
CA SER A 38 -7.52 1.08 4.74
C SER A 38 -6.03 0.73 4.69
N LEU A 39 -5.18 1.67 4.25
CA LEU A 39 -3.72 1.51 4.25
C LEU A 39 -3.18 1.31 5.66
N LYS A 40 -3.63 2.13 6.62
CA LYS A 40 -3.27 1.99 8.03
C LYS A 40 -3.67 0.63 8.59
N PHE A 41 -4.90 0.18 8.32
CA PHE A 41 -5.38 -1.12 8.75
C PHE A 41 -4.53 -2.27 8.17
N ALA A 42 -4.18 -2.21 6.88
CA ALA A 42 -3.32 -3.20 6.25
C ALA A 42 -1.96 -3.33 6.96
N MET A 43 -1.31 -2.19 7.26
CA MET A 43 -0.06 -2.17 8.03
C MET A 43 -0.25 -2.76 9.44
N GLU A 44 -1.34 -2.42 10.13
CA GLU A 44 -1.65 -2.97 11.46
C GLU A 44 -1.89 -4.49 11.45
N GLN A 45 -2.33 -5.05 10.32
CA GLN A 45 -2.46 -6.51 10.11
C GLN A 45 -1.15 -7.18 9.64
N GLY A 46 -0.05 -6.42 9.53
CA GLY A 46 1.27 -6.91 9.20
C GLY A 46 1.62 -6.91 7.71
N VAL A 47 0.83 -6.24 6.85
CA VAL A 47 1.18 -6.05 5.44
C VAL A 47 2.37 -5.10 5.34
N ASN A 48 3.42 -5.54 4.64
CA ASN A 48 4.63 -4.77 4.36
C ASN A 48 4.98 -4.79 2.86
N LEU A 49 3.98 -4.95 2.01
CA LEU A 49 4.11 -4.84 0.56
C LEU A 49 2.87 -4.14 -0.01
N PHE A 50 3.11 -3.04 -0.72
CA PHE A 50 2.08 -2.20 -1.33
C PHE A 50 2.36 -2.09 -2.84
N ASP A 51 1.34 -2.38 -3.65
CA ASP A 51 1.42 -2.29 -5.10
C ASP A 51 0.74 -0.99 -5.57
N THR A 52 1.47 -0.18 -6.34
CA THR A 52 1.05 1.13 -6.82
C THR A 52 1.61 1.44 -8.21
N SER A 53 1.15 2.53 -8.81
CA SER A 53 1.60 3.03 -10.12
C SER A 53 1.27 4.51 -10.27
N ASP A 54 2.13 5.22 -10.98
CA ASP A 54 1.90 6.58 -11.50
C ASP A 54 0.54 6.76 -12.21
N VAL A 55 0.05 5.76 -12.96
CA VAL A 55 -1.24 5.87 -13.65
C VAL A 55 -2.46 5.73 -12.74
N TYR A 56 -2.30 5.31 -11.47
CA TYR A 56 -3.40 5.11 -10.54
C TYR A 56 -3.86 6.46 -9.96
N GLY A 57 -4.79 7.09 -10.69
CA GLY A 57 -5.29 8.41 -10.32
C GLY A 57 -4.33 9.54 -10.66
N ASP A 58 -3.51 9.38 -11.71
CA ASP A 58 -2.51 10.38 -12.11
C ASP A 58 -1.57 10.74 -10.93
N GLY A 59 -1.02 9.72 -10.28
CA GLY A 59 -0.15 9.82 -9.10
C GLY A 59 -0.87 9.85 -7.75
N HIS A 60 -2.20 10.04 -7.73
CA HIS A 60 -2.95 10.17 -6.47
C HIS A 60 -2.76 8.98 -5.51
N SER A 61 -2.70 7.76 -6.03
CA SER A 61 -2.51 6.58 -5.16
C SER A 61 -1.13 6.57 -4.50
N GLU A 62 -0.09 7.06 -5.18
CA GLU A 62 1.27 7.19 -4.62
C GLU A 62 1.31 8.28 -3.55
N GLU A 63 0.61 9.41 -3.76
CA GLU A 63 0.48 10.46 -2.74
C GLU A 63 -0.19 9.95 -1.46
N LEU A 64 -1.26 9.15 -1.60
CA LEU A 64 -1.95 8.54 -0.47
C LEU A 64 -1.04 7.55 0.27
N LEU A 65 -0.30 6.73 -0.47
CA LEU A 65 0.66 5.80 0.12
C LEU A 65 1.74 6.56 0.90
N ALA A 66 2.37 7.58 0.31
CA ALA A 66 3.37 8.42 0.97
C ALA A 66 2.83 9.10 2.25
N LYS A 67 1.57 9.57 2.23
CA LYS A 67 0.91 10.13 3.43
C LYS A 67 0.73 9.06 4.52
N ALA A 68 0.33 7.85 4.15
CA ALA A 68 0.07 6.77 5.10
C ALA A 68 1.35 6.19 5.72
N THR A 69 2.44 6.18 4.96
CA THR A 69 3.71 5.52 5.33
C THR A 69 4.71 6.43 6.00
N LYS A 70 4.42 7.74 6.08
CA LYS A 70 5.29 8.74 6.67
C LYS A 70 5.82 8.34 8.05
N GLY A 71 7.14 8.26 8.19
CA GLY A 71 7.83 7.88 9.43
C GLY A 71 7.85 6.37 9.72
N LYS A 72 7.43 5.55 8.76
CA LYS A 72 7.42 4.08 8.84
C LYS A 72 8.08 3.43 7.63
N GLU A 73 8.76 4.20 6.78
CA GLU A 73 9.29 3.80 5.48
C GLU A 73 10.22 2.58 5.58
N ASP A 74 11.00 2.45 6.66
CA ASP A 74 11.91 1.32 6.87
C ASP A 74 11.20 0.01 7.31
N GLN A 75 9.89 0.05 7.58
CA GLN A 75 9.11 -1.09 8.09
C GLN A 75 8.19 -1.73 7.04
N ILE A 76 8.21 -1.21 5.82
CA ILE A 76 7.32 -1.54 4.70
C ILE A 76 8.09 -1.65 3.39
#